data_AF-U5LEL4-F1
#
_entry.id   AF-U5LEL4-F1
#
_cell.length_a   1.000
_cell.length_b   1.000
_cell.length_c   1.000
_cell.angle_alpha   90.00
_cell.angle_beta   90.00
_cell.angle_gamma   90.00
#
_symmetry.space_group_name_H-M   'P 1'
#
loop_
_entity.id
_entity.type
_entity.pdbx_description
1 polymer ?
#
loop_
_entity_poly.entity_id
_entity_poly.type
_entity_poly.pdbx_seq_one_letter_code
_entity_poly.pdbx_strand_id
1 'polypeptide(L)'
;MANAFQKFAAAGTTAAIAVAAVAPAASASEFHNFKDVSSNYDEAVTFFYLADIIKGKSDTEFGTNLNLTRGDAAVIMANALDLDTNNAPDAGFTDLIPRIEGAVNALAAEGIISGKDKKTFAPNEPLSRGAMAKILVLGFGLEDFAADTPFTDAVGVFGPYIEAIYGAEITNGKTKDSFGTNLKITRGEFVNLLYKTYEAVFENMYMPLAEEVTVINSTSFTIALDEAAPEDYTAKDVYSLFYVDVELAGDFVMELKPSKLSLSADRKTLTVEHNDLAGKQGWLYVDDVETAFDFAPPAAGVGSITLEGVTAPAVFDFNGGTAASVVLPASNGTANLNAMEMTVVDSISATQVEVTLKSTDVESVKAGIGANWGTLTHTDGKWKLIDHPKYDVIPAGNYVLEAPFTDQSNNTTTLTLNVKVQ
;
A
#
# COMPACT_ATOMS: atom_id res chain seq x y z
N MET A 1 16.61 -4.98 9.36
CA MET A 1 16.33 -6.19 8.56
C MET A 1 14.92 -6.54 8.90
N ALA A 2 13.99 -6.48 7.94
CA ALA A 2 12.63 -6.84 8.25
C ALA A 2 12.59 -8.30 8.72
N ASN A 3 12.15 -8.52 9.96
CA ASN A 3 12.08 -9.84 10.57
C ASN A 3 11.25 -10.78 9.67
N ALA A 4 11.54 -12.08 9.65
CA ALA A 4 10.73 -13.08 8.94
C ALA A 4 9.24 -12.96 9.30
N PHE A 5 8.93 -12.56 10.54
CA PHE A 5 7.56 -12.23 10.96
C PHE A 5 6.96 -10.98 10.28
N GLN A 6 7.74 -9.91 10.05
CA GLN A 6 7.26 -8.73 9.32
C GLN A 6 6.95 -9.07 7.86
N LYS A 7 7.68 -10.03 7.26
CA LYS A 7 7.35 -10.58 5.94
C LYS A 7 6.10 -11.48 5.99
N PHE A 8 5.92 -12.26 7.05
CA PHE A 8 4.74 -13.10 7.28
C PHE A 8 3.46 -12.28 7.50
N ALA A 9 3.51 -11.21 8.30
CA ALA A 9 2.39 -10.31 8.54
C ALA A 9 1.96 -9.53 7.28
N ALA A 10 2.94 -9.10 6.46
CA ALA A 10 2.68 -8.41 5.20
C ALA A 10 2.13 -9.32 4.07
N ALA A 11 2.22 -10.65 4.21
CA ALA A 11 1.84 -11.62 3.18
C ALA A 11 0.39 -12.16 3.26
N GLY A 12 -0.47 -11.61 4.13
CA GLY A 12 -1.92 -11.86 4.04
C GLY A 12 -2.46 -13.09 4.80
N THR A 13 -1.89 -13.47 5.94
CA THR A 13 -2.55 -14.39 6.91
C THR A 13 -3.55 -13.70 7.84
N THR A 14 -3.88 -12.42 7.58
CA THR A 14 -4.96 -11.66 8.24
C THR A 14 -6.32 -12.35 8.13
N ALA A 15 -6.59 -13.08 7.04
CA ALA A 15 -7.85 -13.80 6.87
C ALA A 15 -8.07 -14.92 7.90
N ALA A 16 -7.02 -15.67 8.27
CA ALA A 16 -7.12 -16.72 9.29
C ALA A 16 -7.26 -16.13 10.70
N ILE A 17 -6.57 -15.03 10.98
CA ILE A 17 -6.67 -14.26 12.24
C ILE A 17 -8.10 -13.71 12.41
N ALA A 18 -8.67 -13.10 11.37
CA ALA A 18 -10.02 -12.54 11.41
C ALA A 18 -11.09 -13.61 11.65
N VAL A 19 -10.97 -14.79 11.01
CA VAL A 19 -11.92 -15.90 11.21
C VAL A 19 -11.84 -16.47 12.63
N ALA A 20 -10.64 -16.59 13.22
CA ALA A 20 -10.46 -17.09 14.58
C ALA A 20 -10.98 -16.12 15.65
N ALA A 21 -10.78 -14.80 15.48
CA ALA A 21 -11.13 -13.78 16.48
C ALA A 21 -12.64 -13.56 16.70
N VAL A 22 -13.49 -13.87 15.72
CA VAL A 22 -14.97 -13.73 15.83
C VAL A 22 -15.71 -15.04 16.03
N ALA A 23 -15.02 -16.19 15.99
CA ALA A 23 -15.65 -17.49 16.16
C ALA A 23 -15.96 -17.78 17.65
N PRO A 24 -17.20 -18.18 18.01
CA PRO A 24 -17.50 -18.65 19.35
C PRO A 24 -16.63 -19.86 19.73
N ALA A 25 -16.19 -19.97 20.99
CA ALA A 25 -15.39 -21.11 21.47
C ALA A 25 -16.04 -22.51 21.26
N ALA A 26 -17.36 -22.56 21.00
CA ALA A 26 -18.06 -23.80 20.65
C ALA A 26 -17.80 -24.29 19.20
N SER A 27 -17.24 -23.44 18.32
CA SER A 27 -16.96 -23.74 16.91
C SER A 27 -15.54 -24.26 16.66
N ALA A 28 -14.65 -24.24 17.65
CA ALA A 28 -13.26 -24.63 17.45
C ALA A 28 -13.09 -26.13 17.08
N SER A 29 -14.00 -27.01 17.54
CA SER A 29 -14.05 -28.41 17.09
C SER A 29 -14.48 -28.62 15.63
N GLU A 30 -14.87 -27.57 14.91
CA GLU A 30 -15.25 -27.64 13.49
C GLU A 30 -14.06 -27.42 12.55
N PHE A 31 -12.95 -26.82 13.01
CA PHE A 31 -11.81 -26.52 12.15
C PHE A 31 -10.83 -27.69 12.02
N HIS A 32 -10.70 -28.51 13.07
CA HIS A 32 -9.91 -29.74 13.03
C HIS A 32 -10.59 -30.89 13.77
N ASN A 33 -10.28 -32.13 13.36
CA ASN A 33 -10.90 -33.34 13.91
C ASN A 33 -10.12 -33.98 15.07
N PHE A 34 -9.08 -33.32 15.59
CA PHE A 34 -8.22 -33.87 16.64
C PHE A 34 -8.98 -34.10 17.95
N LYS A 35 -8.90 -35.31 18.48
CA LYS A 35 -9.64 -35.72 19.69
C LYS A 35 -8.82 -35.59 20.98
N ASP A 36 -7.52 -35.38 20.84
CA ASP A 36 -6.56 -35.25 21.94
C ASP A 36 -6.15 -33.79 22.20
N VAL A 37 -6.84 -32.82 21.59
CA VAL A 37 -6.67 -31.38 21.83
C VAL A 37 -7.72 -30.95 22.85
N SER A 38 -7.27 -30.50 24.03
CA SER A 38 -8.15 -29.89 25.04
C SER A 38 -8.26 -28.39 24.83
N SER A 39 -9.26 -27.74 25.43
CA SER A 39 -9.47 -26.28 25.37
C SER A 39 -8.22 -25.43 25.61
N ASN A 40 -7.30 -25.87 26.48
CA ASN A 40 -6.05 -25.14 26.77
C ASN A 40 -5.08 -25.04 25.59
N TYR A 41 -5.24 -25.86 24.54
CA TYR A 41 -4.38 -25.88 23.34
C TYR A 41 -5.15 -25.56 22.06
N ASP A 42 -6.48 -25.54 22.13
CA ASP A 42 -7.37 -25.60 20.98
C ASP A 42 -7.27 -24.36 20.09
N GLU A 43 -7.17 -23.19 20.70
CA GLU A 43 -6.98 -21.92 19.99
C GLU A 43 -5.66 -21.89 19.20
N ALA A 44 -4.54 -22.15 19.87
CA ALA A 44 -3.23 -22.19 19.24
C ALA A 44 -3.13 -23.27 18.15
N VAL A 45 -3.69 -24.47 18.40
CA VAL A 45 -3.70 -25.54 17.41
C VAL A 45 -4.57 -25.18 16.22
N THR A 46 -5.77 -24.64 16.43
CA THR A 46 -6.65 -24.17 15.36
C THR A 46 -5.97 -23.10 14.51
N PHE A 47 -5.38 -22.09 15.16
CA PHE A 47 -4.68 -21.00 14.49
C PHE A 47 -3.61 -21.50 13.53
N PHE A 48 -2.67 -22.30 14.01
CA PHE A 48 -1.57 -22.79 13.18
C PHE A 48 -1.97 -23.91 12.22
N TYR A 49 -3.08 -24.62 12.49
CA TYR A 49 -3.61 -25.61 11.56
C TYR A 49 -4.26 -24.93 10.35
N LEU A 50 -5.06 -23.89 10.57
CA LEU A 50 -5.67 -23.09 9.49
C LEU A 50 -4.63 -22.31 8.67
N ALA A 51 -3.52 -21.92 9.31
CA ALA A 51 -2.38 -21.30 8.63
C ALA A 51 -1.44 -22.31 7.93
N ASP A 52 -1.79 -23.61 7.88
CA ASP A 52 -0.96 -24.69 7.30
C ASP A 52 0.46 -24.84 7.91
N ILE A 53 0.70 -24.23 9.08
CA ILE A 53 1.99 -24.27 9.79
C ILE A 53 2.17 -25.62 10.50
N ILE A 54 1.10 -26.17 11.09
CA ILE A 54 1.10 -27.47 11.76
C ILE A 54 0.14 -28.47 11.12
N LYS A 55 0.44 -29.76 11.30
CA LYS A 55 -0.42 -30.88 10.90
C LYS A 55 -0.58 -31.87 12.05
N GLY A 56 -1.65 -32.64 12.02
CA GLY A 56 -1.85 -33.79 12.92
C GLY A 56 -0.87 -34.92 12.64
N LYS A 57 -0.71 -35.83 13.60
CA LYS A 57 -0.02 -37.11 13.40
C LYS A 57 -0.92 -38.11 12.67
N SER A 58 -2.22 -37.93 12.78
CA SER A 58 -3.27 -38.56 11.97
C SER A 58 -4.43 -37.58 11.80
N ASP A 59 -5.46 -37.98 11.05
CA ASP A 59 -6.69 -37.19 10.86
C ASP A 59 -7.44 -36.87 12.16
N THR A 60 -7.18 -37.62 13.24
CA THR A 60 -7.90 -37.49 14.52
C THR A 60 -6.99 -37.30 15.73
N GLU A 61 -5.67 -37.25 15.53
CA GLU A 61 -4.69 -37.11 16.62
C GLU A 61 -3.66 -36.03 16.27
N PHE A 62 -3.58 -35.00 17.11
CA PHE A 62 -2.55 -33.99 17.04
C PHE A 62 -1.24 -34.45 17.70
N GLY A 63 -1.34 -35.25 18.75
CA GLY A 63 -0.24 -35.69 19.59
C GLY A 63 0.09 -34.69 20.69
N THR A 64 -0.90 -34.01 21.26
CA THR A 64 -0.75 -32.87 22.18
C THR A 64 0.24 -33.15 23.32
N ASN A 65 0.13 -34.34 23.94
CA ASN A 65 0.95 -34.75 25.09
C ASN A 65 2.23 -35.49 24.72
N LEU A 66 2.50 -35.69 23.42
CA LEU A 66 3.71 -36.35 22.95
C LEU A 66 4.89 -35.38 22.98
N ASN A 67 6.07 -35.87 23.36
CA ASN A 67 7.29 -35.09 23.25
C ASN A 67 7.54 -34.69 21.80
N LEU A 68 7.87 -33.41 21.58
CA LEU A 68 8.21 -32.89 20.26
C LEU A 68 9.66 -33.24 19.92
N THR A 69 9.88 -33.79 18.73
CA THR A 69 11.23 -34.10 18.23
C THR A 69 11.90 -32.84 17.68
N ARG A 70 13.24 -32.81 17.68
CA ARG A 70 14.02 -31.71 17.09
C ARG A 70 13.69 -31.51 15.61
N GLY A 71 13.49 -32.59 14.85
CA GLY A 71 13.13 -32.53 13.44
C GLY A 71 11.73 -31.97 13.20
N ASP A 72 10.74 -32.42 13.97
CA ASP A 72 9.37 -31.88 13.84
C ASP A 72 9.30 -30.40 14.26
N ALA A 73 10.04 -30.00 15.29
CA ALA A 73 10.13 -28.59 15.69
C ALA A 73 10.75 -27.71 14.59
N ALA A 74 11.79 -28.20 13.90
CA ALA A 74 12.39 -27.50 12.77
C ALA A 74 11.40 -27.31 11.61
N VAL A 75 10.59 -28.33 11.28
CA VAL A 75 9.56 -28.20 10.25
C VAL A 75 8.50 -27.15 10.63
N ILE A 76 8.00 -27.19 11.87
CA ILE A 76 7.00 -26.19 12.31
C ILE A 76 7.58 -24.78 12.23
N MET A 77 8.82 -24.58 12.69
CA MET A 77 9.44 -23.26 12.67
C MET A 77 9.77 -22.76 11.26
N ALA A 78 10.21 -23.62 10.35
CA ALA A 78 10.46 -23.22 8.97
C ALA A 78 9.17 -22.78 8.28
N ASN A 79 8.04 -23.46 8.56
CA ASN A 79 6.72 -23.05 8.07
C ASN A 79 6.26 -21.74 8.71
N ALA A 80 6.41 -21.61 10.04
CA ALA A 80 6.01 -20.41 10.78
C ALA A 80 6.75 -19.15 10.27
N LEU A 81 8.03 -19.30 9.94
CA LEU A 81 8.87 -18.22 9.43
C LEU A 81 8.83 -18.09 7.89
N ASP A 82 8.00 -18.89 7.21
CA ASP A 82 7.88 -18.96 5.74
C ASP A 82 9.24 -19.01 5.01
N LEU A 83 10.13 -19.90 5.47
CA LEU A 83 11.48 -20.01 4.92
C LEU A 83 11.49 -20.82 3.61
N ASP A 84 12.37 -20.44 2.67
CA ASP A 84 12.62 -21.24 1.47
C ASP A 84 13.38 -22.53 1.82
N THR A 85 12.63 -23.61 2.08
CA THR A 85 13.19 -24.92 2.39
C THR A 85 13.69 -25.67 1.16
N ASN A 86 13.34 -25.23 -0.05
CA ASN A 86 13.68 -25.94 -1.29
C ASN A 86 15.06 -25.55 -1.81
N ASN A 87 15.49 -24.31 -1.58
CA ASN A 87 16.77 -23.79 -2.05
C ASN A 87 17.77 -23.50 -0.93
N ALA A 88 17.48 -23.94 0.30
CA ALA A 88 18.37 -23.73 1.44
C ALA A 88 19.72 -24.45 1.25
N PRO A 89 20.85 -23.83 1.64
CA PRO A 89 22.17 -24.44 1.54
C PRO A 89 22.31 -25.62 2.53
N ASP A 90 23.02 -26.67 2.10
CA ASP A 90 23.28 -27.85 2.95
C ASP A 90 24.06 -27.45 4.22
N ALA A 91 23.47 -27.72 5.39
CA ALA A 91 24.07 -27.45 6.69
C ALA A 91 25.15 -28.48 7.09
N GLY A 92 25.33 -29.56 6.33
CA GLY A 92 26.39 -30.54 6.51
C GLY A 92 26.06 -31.66 7.50
N PHE A 93 24.80 -31.79 7.93
CA PHE A 93 24.35 -32.85 8.82
C PHE A 93 24.10 -34.16 8.05
N THR A 94 24.65 -35.27 8.54
CA THR A 94 24.62 -36.56 7.83
C THR A 94 23.44 -37.45 8.22
N ASP A 95 22.65 -37.04 9.22
CA ASP A 95 21.57 -37.83 9.81
C ASP A 95 20.16 -37.26 9.52
N LEU A 96 20.04 -36.35 8.56
CA LEU A 96 18.76 -35.79 8.12
C LEU A 96 18.01 -36.76 7.20
N ILE A 97 16.69 -36.68 7.24
CA ILE A 97 15.79 -37.41 6.33
C ILE A 97 15.10 -36.41 5.39
N PRO A 98 14.66 -36.83 4.18
CA PRO A 98 14.14 -35.91 3.16
C PRO A 98 13.01 -34.98 3.66
N ARG A 99 12.14 -35.46 4.56
CA ARG A 99 11.03 -34.66 5.12
C ARG A 99 11.48 -33.44 5.92
N ILE A 100 12.66 -33.49 6.55
CA ILE A 100 13.12 -32.44 7.48
C ILE A 100 14.33 -31.66 6.95
N GLU A 101 15.01 -32.19 5.93
CA GLU A 101 16.30 -31.71 5.46
C GLU A 101 16.24 -30.23 5.07
N GLY A 102 15.29 -29.86 4.22
CA GLY A 102 15.10 -28.47 3.78
C GLY A 102 14.83 -27.50 4.95
N ALA A 103 13.96 -27.89 5.88
CA ALA A 103 13.63 -27.07 7.06
C ALA A 103 14.84 -26.87 7.98
N VAL A 104 15.61 -27.94 8.24
CA VAL A 104 16.82 -27.86 9.07
C VAL A 104 17.89 -27.02 8.38
N ASN A 105 18.10 -27.20 7.08
CA ASN A 105 19.06 -26.44 6.31
C ASN A 105 18.71 -24.94 6.30
N ALA A 106 17.44 -24.59 6.06
CA ALA A 106 16.98 -23.20 6.06
C ALA A 106 17.21 -22.52 7.43
N LEU A 107 16.75 -23.16 8.51
CA LEU A 107 16.92 -22.62 9.86
C LEU A 107 18.39 -22.54 10.30
N ALA A 108 19.25 -23.45 9.82
CA ALA A 108 20.68 -23.41 10.11
C ALA A 108 21.37 -22.28 9.33
N ALA A 109 20.95 -22.01 8.10
CA ALA A 109 21.43 -20.88 7.29
C ALA A 109 21.10 -19.53 7.94
N GLU A 110 19.92 -19.42 8.56
CA GLU A 110 19.50 -18.26 9.35
C GLU A 110 20.11 -18.23 10.77
N GLY A 111 20.89 -19.24 11.16
CA GLY A 111 21.54 -19.31 12.48
C GLY A 111 20.60 -19.62 13.66
N ILE A 112 19.34 -19.95 13.41
CA ILE A 112 18.31 -20.20 14.43
C ILE A 112 18.55 -21.55 15.14
N ILE A 113 18.98 -22.56 14.41
CA ILE A 113 19.27 -23.90 14.95
C ILE A 113 20.73 -24.31 14.79
N SER A 114 21.14 -25.27 15.62
CA SER A 114 22.44 -25.92 15.55
C SER A 114 22.33 -27.43 15.85
N GLY A 115 23.26 -28.19 15.31
CA GLY A 115 23.40 -29.62 15.58
C GLY A 115 23.97 -29.90 16.97
N LYS A 116 23.95 -31.16 17.39
CA LYS A 116 24.66 -31.62 18.60
C LYS A 116 26.17 -31.57 18.42
N ASP A 117 26.60 -31.79 17.18
CA ASP A 117 27.96 -31.55 16.71
C ASP A 117 27.93 -31.08 15.24
N LYS A 118 29.11 -30.98 14.61
CA LYS A 118 29.26 -30.48 13.23
C LYS A 118 28.62 -31.35 12.15
N LYS A 119 28.31 -32.62 12.43
CA LYS A 119 27.75 -33.59 11.46
C LYS A 119 26.44 -34.22 11.90
N THR A 120 26.02 -34.02 13.14
CA THR A 120 24.87 -34.70 13.72
C THR A 120 23.83 -33.68 14.23
N PHE A 121 22.63 -33.70 13.65
CA PHE A 121 21.51 -32.89 14.12
C PHE A 121 20.66 -33.60 15.18
N ALA A 122 20.56 -34.92 15.13
CA ALA A 122 19.74 -35.81 15.95
C ALA A 122 18.23 -35.50 15.87
N PRO A 123 17.59 -35.63 14.69
CA PRO A 123 16.22 -35.16 14.47
C PRO A 123 15.15 -35.92 15.26
N ASN A 124 15.39 -37.19 15.58
CA ASN A 124 14.45 -38.04 16.32
C ASN A 124 14.51 -37.83 17.84
N GLU A 125 15.49 -37.07 18.35
CA GLU A 125 15.59 -36.83 19.78
C GLU A 125 14.55 -35.79 20.25
N PRO A 126 13.97 -35.96 21.46
CA PRO A 126 13.09 -34.97 22.06
C PRO A 126 13.79 -33.64 22.33
N LEU A 127 13.14 -32.54 21.93
CA LEU A 127 13.57 -31.16 22.17
C LEU A 127 13.40 -30.80 23.65
N SER A 128 14.40 -30.11 24.23
CA SER A 128 14.27 -29.54 25.58
C SER A 128 13.58 -28.17 25.55
N ARG A 129 12.95 -27.78 26.65
CA ARG A 129 12.34 -26.44 26.78
C ARG A 129 13.37 -25.31 26.61
N GLY A 130 14.59 -25.46 27.13
CA GLY A 130 15.65 -24.47 26.92
C GLY A 130 16.05 -24.32 25.44
N ALA A 131 16.11 -25.43 24.70
CA ALA A 131 16.39 -25.37 23.26
C ALA A 131 15.22 -24.77 22.47
N MET A 132 13.97 -25.04 22.87
CA MET A 132 12.79 -24.36 22.32
C MET A 132 12.87 -22.85 22.54
N ALA A 133 13.22 -22.38 23.75
CA ALA A 133 13.32 -20.95 24.03
C ALA A 133 14.31 -20.27 23.10
N LYS A 134 15.49 -20.88 22.91
CA LYS A 134 16.49 -20.40 21.94
C LYS A 134 15.94 -20.30 20.52
N ILE A 135 15.19 -21.30 20.06
CA ILE A 135 14.63 -21.34 18.70
C ILE A 135 13.59 -20.22 18.51
N LEU A 136 12.71 -19.99 19.48
CA LEU A 136 11.73 -18.91 19.41
C LEU A 136 12.42 -17.55 19.42
N VAL A 137 13.38 -17.32 20.33
CA VAL A 137 14.06 -16.03 20.42
C VAL A 137 14.82 -15.70 19.14
N LEU A 138 15.63 -16.62 18.63
CA LEU A 138 16.40 -16.37 17.41
C LEU A 138 15.50 -16.31 16.18
N GLY A 139 14.42 -17.10 16.13
CA GLY A 139 13.49 -17.10 15.01
C GLY A 139 12.67 -15.82 14.90
N PHE A 140 12.34 -15.20 16.03
CA PHE A 140 11.49 -14.01 16.09
C PHE A 140 12.24 -12.75 16.55
N GLY A 141 13.57 -12.78 16.69
CA GLY A 141 14.38 -11.61 17.04
C GLY A 141 14.04 -11.00 18.41
N LEU A 142 13.85 -11.84 19.43
CA LEU A 142 13.37 -11.42 20.75
C LEU A 142 14.49 -11.13 21.76
N GLU A 143 15.75 -11.09 21.34
CA GLU A 143 16.91 -10.99 22.23
C GLU A 143 16.84 -9.76 23.15
N ASP A 144 16.33 -8.65 22.63
CA ASP A 144 16.27 -7.36 23.34
C ASP A 144 15.20 -7.31 24.44
N PHE A 145 14.33 -8.33 24.52
CA PHE A 145 13.32 -8.46 25.57
C PHE A 145 13.86 -9.15 26.84
N ALA A 146 15.15 -9.49 26.89
CA ALA A 146 15.72 -10.17 28.05
C ALA A 146 15.54 -9.38 29.36
N ALA A 147 14.92 -10.02 30.35
CA ALA A 147 14.70 -9.48 31.68
C ALA A 147 14.99 -10.53 32.77
N ASP A 148 15.37 -10.06 33.97
CA ASP A 148 15.61 -10.91 35.14
C ASP A 148 14.38 -11.79 35.43
N THR A 149 14.59 -13.11 35.54
CA THR A 149 13.51 -14.07 35.83
C THR A 149 13.58 -14.62 37.26
N PRO A 150 12.46 -15.09 37.84
CA PRO A 150 12.47 -15.83 39.11
C PRO A 150 12.96 -17.28 38.95
N PHE A 151 13.29 -17.74 37.74
CA PHE A 151 13.57 -19.14 37.48
C PHE A 151 15.00 -19.53 37.88
N THR A 152 15.10 -20.41 38.88
CA THR A 152 16.39 -20.88 39.39
C THR A 152 17.15 -21.78 38.42
N ASP A 153 16.45 -22.34 37.42
CA ASP A 153 17.00 -23.21 36.38
C ASP A 153 17.19 -22.52 35.02
N ALA A 154 17.00 -21.19 34.94
CA ALA A 154 17.33 -20.38 33.76
C ALA A 154 18.83 -20.07 33.72
N VAL A 155 19.65 -21.10 33.50
CA VAL A 155 21.12 -20.98 33.58
C VAL A 155 21.82 -21.56 32.34
N GLY A 156 23.11 -21.24 32.20
CA GLY A 156 23.97 -21.77 31.14
C GLY A 156 23.60 -21.20 29.77
N VAL A 157 23.79 -22.00 28.71
CA VAL A 157 23.63 -21.55 27.31
C VAL A 157 22.18 -21.15 26.94
N PHE A 158 21.19 -21.54 27.76
CA PHE A 158 19.79 -21.21 27.52
C PHE A 158 19.28 -20.03 28.34
N GLY A 159 20.01 -19.59 29.38
CA GLY A 159 19.59 -18.54 30.31
C GLY A 159 19.10 -17.26 29.60
N PRO A 160 19.91 -16.63 28.73
CA PRO A 160 19.51 -15.40 28.04
C PRO A 160 18.25 -15.55 27.19
N TYR A 161 18.05 -16.71 26.56
CA TYR A 161 16.86 -16.96 25.75
C TYR A 161 15.61 -17.19 26.60
N ILE A 162 15.77 -17.74 27.80
CA ILE A 162 14.68 -17.90 28.77
C ILE A 162 14.29 -16.55 29.36
N GLU A 163 15.28 -15.70 29.66
CA GLU A 163 15.08 -14.31 30.08
C GLU A 163 14.35 -13.50 29.01
N ALA A 164 14.69 -13.67 27.74
CA ALA A 164 14.01 -13.01 26.61
C ALA A 164 12.52 -13.38 26.51
N ILE A 165 12.18 -14.68 26.47
CA ILE A 165 10.77 -15.10 26.40
C ILE A 165 10.01 -14.85 27.72
N TYR A 166 10.70 -14.62 28.84
CA TYR A 166 10.08 -14.19 30.08
C TYR A 166 9.76 -12.69 30.05
N GLY A 167 10.73 -11.85 29.66
CA GLY A 167 10.54 -10.40 29.57
C GLY A 167 9.58 -9.98 28.45
N ALA A 168 9.46 -10.78 27.39
CA ALA A 168 8.41 -10.65 26.37
C ALA A 168 7.04 -11.21 26.82
N GLU A 169 6.90 -11.63 28.08
CA GLU A 169 5.65 -12.18 28.67
C GLU A 169 5.10 -13.46 27.99
N ILE A 170 5.89 -14.11 27.14
CA ILE A 170 5.53 -15.36 26.43
C ILE A 170 5.41 -16.55 27.40
N THR A 171 6.12 -16.54 28.54
CA THR A 171 6.10 -17.65 29.50
C THR A 171 6.09 -17.22 30.97
N ASN A 172 5.35 -17.99 31.79
CA ASN A 172 5.37 -17.89 33.25
C ASN A 172 6.13 -19.06 33.93
N GLY A 173 6.87 -19.85 33.14
CA GLY A 173 7.54 -21.05 33.63
C GLY A 173 6.59 -22.24 33.84
N LYS A 174 7.14 -23.36 34.33
CA LYS A 174 6.36 -24.55 34.71
C LYS A 174 5.84 -24.44 36.14
N THR A 175 6.56 -23.70 36.96
CA THR A 175 6.21 -23.28 38.32
C THR A 175 6.72 -21.85 38.51
N LYS A 176 6.44 -21.24 39.67
CA LYS A 176 6.85 -19.86 39.95
C LYS A 176 8.37 -19.62 39.89
N ASP A 177 9.17 -20.63 40.21
CA ASP A 177 10.63 -20.55 40.36
C ASP A 177 11.40 -21.54 39.47
N SER A 178 10.72 -22.21 38.54
CA SER A 178 11.35 -23.10 37.55
C SER A 178 10.69 -23.01 36.18
N PHE A 179 11.53 -22.78 35.17
CA PHE A 179 11.18 -22.83 33.75
C PHE A 179 11.07 -24.27 33.22
N GLY A 180 11.81 -25.21 33.81
CA GLY A 180 11.92 -26.59 33.37
C GLY A 180 12.92 -26.74 32.22
N THR A 181 14.05 -26.04 32.26
CA THR A 181 15.02 -25.87 31.15
C THR A 181 15.41 -27.19 30.45
N ASN A 182 15.62 -28.26 31.22
CA ASN A 182 16.04 -29.57 30.71
C ASN A 182 14.89 -30.54 30.45
N LEU A 183 13.65 -30.19 30.82
CA LEU A 183 12.48 -31.01 30.55
C LEU A 183 12.22 -31.08 29.05
N LYS A 184 11.73 -32.23 28.60
CA LYS A 184 11.30 -32.41 27.21
C LYS A 184 9.98 -31.68 27.02
N ILE A 185 9.88 -30.90 25.94
CA ILE A 185 8.67 -30.15 25.64
C ILE A 185 7.69 -31.04 24.88
N THR A 186 6.41 -30.95 25.24
CA THR A 186 5.34 -31.61 24.48
C THR A 186 4.98 -30.78 23.24
N ARG A 187 4.34 -31.43 22.26
CA ARG A 187 3.91 -30.77 21.03
C ARG A 187 2.88 -29.68 21.30
N GLY A 188 1.94 -29.90 22.22
CA GLY A 188 0.96 -28.89 22.63
C GLY A 188 1.61 -27.67 23.31
N GLU A 189 2.54 -27.90 24.24
CA GLU A 189 3.26 -26.79 24.90
C GLU A 189 4.08 -25.95 23.94
N PHE A 190 4.74 -26.60 22.95
CA PHE A 190 5.50 -25.88 21.93
C PHE A 190 4.57 -24.96 21.13
N VAL A 191 3.42 -25.47 20.69
CA VAL A 191 2.47 -24.70 19.88
C VAL A 191 1.84 -23.54 20.66
N ASN A 192 1.50 -23.72 21.94
CA ASN A 192 1.03 -22.59 22.76
C ASN A 192 2.09 -21.51 22.96
N LEU A 193 3.36 -21.89 23.16
CA LEU A 193 4.43 -20.90 23.31
C LEU A 193 4.76 -20.22 21.99
N LEU A 194 4.67 -20.92 20.87
CA LEU A 194 4.75 -20.31 19.55
C LEU A 194 3.58 -19.33 19.33
N TYR A 195 2.36 -19.69 19.72
CA TYR A 195 1.18 -18.81 19.60
C TYR A 195 1.37 -17.52 20.40
N LYS A 196 1.77 -17.65 21.66
CA LYS A 196 2.12 -16.49 22.50
C LYS A 196 3.27 -15.66 21.96
N THR A 197 4.20 -16.30 21.25
CA THR A 197 5.27 -15.58 20.56
C THR A 197 4.70 -14.73 19.43
N TYR A 198 3.75 -15.26 18.64
CA TYR A 198 3.04 -14.49 17.63
C TYR A 198 2.27 -13.33 18.25
N GLU A 199 1.53 -13.55 19.34
CA GLU A 199 0.82 -12.50 20.07
C GLU A 199 1.79 -11.40 20.52
N ALA A 200 2.87 -11.77 21.21
CA ALA A 200 3.85 -10.80 21.69
C ALA A 200 4.51 -10.02 20.55
N VAL A 201 4.88 -10.67 19.44
CA VAL A 201 5.48 -9.96 18.30
C VAL A 201 4.45 -9.06 17.63
N PHE A 202 3.19 -9.50 17.49
CA PHE A 202 2.12 -8.71 16.89
C PHE A 202 1.79 -7.47 17.74
N GLU A 203 1.67 -7.62 19.05
CA GLU A 203 1.40 -6.51 19.99
C GLU A 203 2.51 -5.46 19.99
N ASN A 204 3.76 -5.88 19.74
CA ASN A 204 4.92 -4.98 19.67
C ASN A 204 5.24 -4.53 18.23
N MET A 205 4.45 -4.94 17.24
CA MET A 205 4.65 -4.53 15.85
C MET A 205 4.01 -3.17 15.62
N TYR A 206 4.75 -2.27 14.96
CA TYR A 206 4.17 -1.03 14.46
C TYR A 206 3.16 -1.33 13.36
N MET A 207 1.90 -0.95 13.58
CA MET A 207 0.75 -1.14 12.69
C MET A 207 0.03 0.21 12.53
N PRO A 208 0.51 1.09 11.62
CA PRO A 208 -0.09 2.40 11.44
C PRO A 208 -1.47 2.31 10.81
N LEU A 209 -2.33 3.27 11.13
CA LEU A 209 -3.57 3.50 10.40
C LEU A 209 -3.38 4.68 9.44
N ALA A 210 -4.00 4.58 8.27
CA ALA A 210 -4.13 5.71 7.36
C ALA A 210 -5.24 6.64 7.92
N GLU A 211 -4.87 7.84 8.36
CA GLU A 211 -5.85 8.86 8.76
C GLU A 211 -6.49 9.55 7.55
N GLU A 212 -5.66 9.83 6.55
CA GLU A 212 -6.05 10.54 5.34
C GLU A 212 -5.17 10.09 4.18
N VAL A 213 -5.78 9.99 3.00
CA VAL A 213 -5.08 9.78 1.74
C VAL A 213 -5.29 11.02 0.88
N THR A 214 -4.21 11.64 0.43
CA THR A 214 -4.29 12.82 -0.46
C THR A 214 -3.64 12.50 -1.78
N VAL A 215 -4.43 12.48 -2.85
CA VAL A 215 -3.92 12.39 -4.21
C VAL A 215 -3.31 13.74 -4.61
N ILE A 216 -2.02 13.77 -4.94
CA ILE A 216 -1.29 15.01 -5.26
C ILE A 216 -1.38 15.28 -6.77
N ASN A 217 -1.12 14.26 -7.58
CA ASN A 217 -1.16 14.31 -9.05
C ASN A 217 -1.22 12.88 -9.62
N SER A 218 -1.21 12.75 -10.95
CA SER A 218 -1.32 11.46 -11.65
C SER A 218 -0.19 10.46 -11.40
N THR A 219 0.84 10.88 -10.67
CA THR A 219 2.04 10.11 -10.35
C THR A 219 2.39 10.09 -8.87
N SER A 220 1.56 10.67 -7.99
CA SER A 220 1.86 10.63 -6.55
C SER A 220 0.64 10.90 -5.67
N PHE A 221 0.68 10.30 -4.49
CA PHE A 221 -0.23 10.56 -3.39
C PHE A 221 0.52 10.48 -2.05
N THR A 222 -0.12 10.94 -0.99
CA THR A 222 0.38 10.81 0.39
C THR A 222 -0.60 10.05 1.27
N ILE A 223 -0.07 9.33 2.24
CA ILE A 223 -0.78 8.69 3.34
C ILE A 223 -0.37 9.42 4.62
N ALA A 224 -1.32 10.02 5.31
CA ALA A 224 -1.14 10.53 6.67
C ALA A 224 -1.27 9.38 7.66
N LEU A 225 -0.28 9.23 8.54
CA LEU A 225 -0.23 8.18 9.55
C LEU A 225 -0.76 8.74 10.88
N ASP A 226 -1.56 7.95 11.59
CA ASP A 226 -2.08 8.25 12.93
C ASP A 226 -0.96 8.51 13.95
N GLU A 227 0.13 7.77 13.82
CA GLU A 227 1.35 7.98 14.58
C GLU A 227 2.62 7.99 13.71
N ALA A 228 3.67 8.62 14.23
CA ALA A 228 4.93 8.72 13.53
C ALA A 228 5.57 7.34 13.38
N ALA A 229 6.03 7.00 12.18
CA ALA A 229 6.73 5.74 11.95
C ALA A 229 8.00 5.65 12.83
N PRO A 230 8.26 4.52 13.50
CA PRO A 230 9.47 4.34 14.31
C PRO A 230 10.74 4.50 13.48
N GLU A 231 11.84 4.95 14.10
CA GLU A 231 13.08 5.32 13.39
C GLU A 231 13.72 4.17 12.61
N ASP A 232 13.55 2.94 13.08
CA ASP A 232 14.05 1.71 12.49
C ASP A 232 13.24 1.23 11.28
N TYR A 233 12.06 1.79 11.03
CA TYR A 233 11.25 1.50 9.85
C TYR A 233 11.67 2.38 8.67
N THR A 234 11.89 1.78 7.49
CA THR A 234 12.06 2.55 6.26
C THR A 234 10.70 2.91 5.64
N ALA A 235 10.66 3.85 4.70
CA ALA A 235 9.44 4.16 3.96
C ALA A 235 8.85 2.94 3.23
N LYS A 236 9.72 1.98 2.83
CA LYS A 236 9.30 0.72 2.23
C LYS A 236 8.63 -0.19 3.25
N ASP A 237 9.20 -0.31 4.45
CA ASP A 237 8.63 -1.14 5.51
C ASP A 237 7.24 -0.62 5.90
N VAL A 238 7.09 0.71 6.02
CA VAL A 238 5.78 1.34 6.29
C VAL A 238 4.78 1.10 5.15
N TYR A 239 5.19 1.28 3.88
CA TYR A 239 4.31 1.02 2.73
C TYR A 239 3.79 -0.43 2.70
N SER A 240 4.63 -1.40 3.07
CA SER A 240 4.26 -2.82 3.08
C SER A 240 3.25 -3.20 4.17
N LEU A 241 2.91 -2.28 5.09
CA LEU A 241 1.87 -2.48 6.09
C LEU A 241 0.47 -2.08 5.57
N PHE A 242 0.40 -1.36 4.45
CA PHE A 242 -0.84 -0.90 3.84
C PHE A 242 -1.25 -1.76 2.65
N TYR A 243 -2.55 -2.03 2.51
CA TYR A 243 -3.15 -2.57 1.32
C TYR A 243 -3.58 -1.43 0.38
N VAL A 244 -2.87 -1.25 -0.73
CA VAL A 244 -3.11 -0.15 -1.68
C VAL A 244 -3.65 -0.69 -2.99
N ASP A 245 -4.88 -0.30 -3.33
CA ASP A 245 -5.58 -0.71 -4.54
C ASP A 245 -6.18 0.47 -5.28
N VAL A 246 -6.36 0.32 -6.59
CA VAL A 246 -7.07 1.30 -7.42
C VAL A 246 -8.19 0.64 -8.19
N GLU A 247 -9.37 1.25 -8.11
CA GLU A 247 -10.54 0.89 -8.92
C GLU A 247 -10.75 1.95 -9.99
N LEU A 248 -10.64 1.54 -11.25
CA LEU A 248 -10.91 2.43 -12.39
C LEU A 248 -12.40 2.40 -12.75
N ALA A 249 -12.93 3.55 -13.19
CA ALA A 249 -14.30 3.63 -13.71
C ALA A 249 -14.49 2.70 -14.93
N GLY A 250 -15.06 1.51 -14.74
CA GLY A 250 -15.33 0.52 -15.81
C GLY A 250 -14.82 -0.91 -15.57
N ASP A 251 -14.58 -1.31 -14.31
CA ASP A 251 -14.18 -2.66 -13.86
C ASP A 251 -12.77 -3.13 -14.25
N PHE A 252 -11.75 -2.39 -13.79
CA PHE A 252 -10.39 -2.91 -13.67
C PHE A 252 -9.80 -2.51 -12.31
N VAL A 253 -9.51 -3.51 -11.47
CA VAL A 253 -8.69 -3.36 -10.26
C VAL A 253 -7.23 -3.37 -10.69
N MET A 254 -6.51 -2.29 -10.41
CA MET A 254 -5.11 -2.10 -10.74
C MET A 254 -4.26 -2.12 -9.47
N GLU A 255 -3.23 -2.97 -9.46
CA GLU A 255 -2.17 -2.91 -8.46
C GLU A 255 -1.27 -1.70 -8.76
N LEU A 256 -1.20 -0.74 -7.84
CA LEU A 256 -0.36 0.44 -8.00
C LEU A 256 1.07 0.15 -7.52
N LYS A 257 2.02 0.10 -8.46
CA LYS A 257 3.43 -0.17 -8.13
C LYS A 257 4.17 1.12 -7.76
N PRO A 258 4.74 1.23 -6.55
CA PRO A 258 5.50 2.40 -6.16
C PRO A 258 6.82 2.48 -6.94
N SER A 259 7.12 3.64 -7.51
CA SER A 259 8.41 3.96 -8.13
C SER A 259 9.39 4.56 -7.10
N LYS A 260 8.88 5.29 -6.11
CA LYS A 260 9.65 5.87 -5.01
C LYS A 260 8.78 6.07 -3.78
N LEU A 261 9.38 5.86 -2.61
CA LEU A 261 8.75 5.99 -1.30
C LEU A 261 9.60 6.91 -0.42
N SER A 262 8.97 7.83 0.29
CA SER A 262 9.66 8.69 1.25
C SER A 262 8.77 9.06 2.44
N LEU A 263 9.36 9.12 3.63
CA LEU A 263 8.70 9.65 4.82
C LEU A 263 9.02 11.14 5.00
N SER A 264 8.07 11.89 5.53
CA SER A 264 8.28 13.26 6.01
C SER A 264 9.30 13.31 7.15
N ALA A 265 9.81 14.51 7.46
CA ALA A 265 10.79 14.71 8.52
C ALA A 265 10.27 14.35 9.93
N ASP A 266 8.97 14.53 10.17
CA ASP A 266 8.28 14.10 11.39
C ASP A 266 7.78 12.65 11.32
N ARG A 267 8.01 11.97 10.18
CA ARG A 267 7.67 10.58 9.91
C ARG A 267 6.18 10.25 10.02
N LYS A 268 5.31 11.27 9.93
CA LYS A 268 3.83 11.14 9.95
C LYS A 268 3.18 11.12 8.57
N THR A 269 3.96 11.30 7.51
CA THR A 269 3.42 11.27 6.15
C THR A 269 4.31 10.39 5.27
N LEU A 270 3.70 9.39 4.65
CA LEU A 270 4.32 8.57 3.61
C LEU A 270 3.92 9.12 2.24
N THR A 271 4.90 9.55 1.45
CA THR A 271 4.70 9.90 0.04
C THR A 271 4.98 8.69 -0.84
N VAL A 272 4.05 8.40 -1.73
CA VAL A 272 4.13 7.32 -2.71
C VAL A 272 4.13 7.94 -4.11
N GLU A 273 5.24 7.78 -4.83
CA GLU A 273 5.32 8.10 -6.25
C GLU A 273 5.05 6.82 -7.08
N HIS A 274 4.33 6.94 -8.19
CA HIS A 274 3.91 5.86 -9.09
C HIS A 274 3.73 6.38 -10.53
N ASN A 275 3.46 5.51 -11.52
CA ASN A 275 3.44 5.90 -12.94
C ASN A 275 2.08 5.80 -13.64
N ASP A 276 1.02 5.31 -12.97
CA ASP A 276 -0.10 4.66 -13.68
C ASP A 276 -1.49 5.31 -13.58
N LEU A 277 -1.62 6.57 -13.15
CA LEU A 277 -2.95 7.21 -13.07
C LEU A 277 -3.20 8.28 -14.15
N ALA A 278 -2.23 8.59 -15.01
CA ALA A 278 -2.41 9.58 -16.07
C ALA A 278 -3.52 9.18 -17.07
N GLY A 279 -4.46 10.09 -17.33
CA GLY A 279 -5.57 9.84 -18.25
C GLY A 279 -6.70 9.00 -17.67
N LYS A 280 -6.68 8.69 -16.37
CA LYS A 280 -7.61 7.77 -15.72
C LYS A 280 -8.42 8.48 -14.62
N GLN A 281 -9.59 7.93 -14.34
CA GLN A 281 -10.45 8.35 -13.23
C GLN A 281 -10.89 7.12 -12.43
N GLY A 282 -11.08 7.29 -11.13
CA GLY A 282 -11.40 6.16 -10.26
C GLY A 282 -11.28 6.47 -8.78
N TRP A 283 -11.12 5.42 -7.99
CA TRP A 283 -10.93 5.46 -6.54
C TRP A 283 -9.58 4.83 -6.18
N LEU A 284 -8.85 5.51 -5.31
CA LEU A 284 -7.67 4.99 -4.62
C LEU A 284 -8.11 4.53 -3.24
N TYR A 285 -7.79 3.29 -2.91
CA TYR A 285 -8.03 2.69 -1.61
C TYR A 285 -6.69 2.44 -0.91
N VAL A 286 -6.59 2.86 0.34
CA VAL A 286 -5.50 2.51 1.26
C VAL A 286 -6.18 1.96 2.51
N ASP A 287 -6.15 0.64 2.64
CA ASP A 287 -6.97 -0.11 3.60
C ASP A 287 -8.46 0.31 3.50
N ASP A 288 -8.99 0.93 4.55
CA ASP A 288 -10.38 1.40 4.65
C ASP A 288 -10.57 2.86 4.19
N VAL A 289 -9.49 3.57 3.83
CA VAL A 289 -9.56 4.96 3.37
C VAL A 289 -9.67 5.01 1.84
N GLU A 290 -10.74 5.63 1.35
CA GLU A 290 -10.98 5.84 -0.08
C GLU A 290 -10.82 7.30 -0.49
N THR A 291 -10.29 7.54 -1.68
CA THR A 291 -10.20 8.87 -2.29
C THR A 291 -10.41 8.79 -3.78
N ALA A 292 -11.35 9.58 -4.28
CA ALA A 292 -11.59 9.71 -5.70
C ALA A 292 -10.45 10.51 -6.38
N PHE A 293 -10.10 10.14 -7.60
CA PHE A 293 -9.21 10.91 -8.46
C PHE A 293 -9.78 10.99 -9.88
N ASP A 294 -9.45 12.09 -10.56
CA ASP A 294 -9.77 12.29 -11.97
C ASP A 294 -8.61 12.97 -12.69
N PHE A 295 -7.81 12.15 -13.35
CA PHE A 295 -6.77 12.57 -14.28
C PHE A 295 -7.15 12.27 -15.72
N ALA A 296 -8.43 11.97 -15.99
CA ALA A 296 -8.90 11.94 -17.36
C ALA A 296 -8.69 13.34 -17.97
N PRO A 297 -8.47 13.44 -19.29
CA PRO A 297 -8.61 14.72 -19.95
C PRO A 297 -9.98 15.29 -19.60
N PRO A 298 -10.12 16.62 -19.42
CA PRO A 298 -11.43 17.23 -19.20
C PRO A 298 -12.41 16.68 -20.22
N ALA A 299 -13.57 16.24 -19.75
CA ALA A 299 -14.59 15.76 -20.64
C ALA A 299 -14.90 16.85 -21.66
N ALA A 300 -15.25 16.40 -22.84
CA ALA A 300 -15.56 17.30 -23.90
C ALA A 300 -16.92 18.00 -23.68
N GLY A 301 -16.94 19.16 -23.04
CA GLY A 301 -18.14 19.99 -22.99
C GLY A 301 -18.60 20.47 -24.37
N VAL A 302 -19.91 20.63 -24.55
CA VAL A 302 -20.45 21.43 -25.66
C VAL A 302 -20.39 22.89 -25.23
N GLY A 303 -19.62 23.73 -25.89
CA GLY A 303 -19.59 25.16 -25.65
C GLY A 303 -20.26 25.93 -26.77
N SER A 304 -20.60 27.19 -26.51
CA SER A 304 -21.00 28.10 -27.58
C SER A 304 -20.41 29.48 -27.37
N ILE A 305 -20.05 30.13 -28.47
CA ILE A 305 -19.59 31.52 -28.50
C ILE A 305 -20.62 32.35 -29.26
N THR A 306 -21.05 33.44 -28.65
CA THR A 306 -21.88 34.48 -29.28
C THR A 306 -21.05 35.76 -29.39
N LEU A 307 -21.17 36.45 -30.51
CA LEU A 307 -20.50 37.74 -30.78
C LEU A 307 -21.55 38.78 -31.16
N GLU A 308 -21.34 40.07 -30.83
CA GLU A 308 -22.19 41.12 -31.39
C GLU A 308 -22.19 41.06 -32.92
N GLY A 309 -23.36 41.24 -33.51
CA GLY A 309 -23.52 41.29 -34.97
C GLY A 309 -23.52 39.94 -35.66
N VAL A 310 -23.31 38.82 -34.94
CA VAL A 310 -23.46 37.45 -35.48
C VAL A 310 -24.82 36.89 -35.04
N THR A 311 -25.62 36.44 -36.00
CA THR A 311 -27.04 36.06 -35.77
C THR A 311 -27.24 34.69 -35.13
N ALA A 312 -26.21 33.83 -35.07
CA ALA A 312 -26.26 32.52 -34.43
C ALA A 312 -24.96 32.23 -33.66
N PRO A 313 -25.04 31.67 -32.43
CA PRO A 313 -23.85 31.25 -31.70
C PRO A 313 -23.07 30.17 -32.45
N ALA A 314 -21.75 30.27 -32.44
CA ALA A 314 -20.86 29.21 -32.88
C ALA A 314 -20.76 28.15 -31.77
N VAL A 315 -21.35 26.98 -32.01
CA VAL A 315 -21.27 25.84 -31.07
C VAL A 315 -19.99 25.07 -31.37
N PHE A 316 -19.23 24.74 -30.32
CA PHE A 316 -18.05 23.88 -30.38
C PHE A 316 -18.24 22.72 -29.42
N ASP A 317 -17.65 21.59 -29.77
CA ASP A 317 -17.64 20.39 -28.95
C ASP A 317 -16.18 20.06 -28.68
N PHE A 318 -15.84 19.96 -27.40
CA PHE A 318 -14.50 19.57 -26.99
C PHE A 318 -14.17 18.09 -27.32
N ASN A 319 -15.08 17.31 -27.97
CA ASN A 319 -15.00 15.85 -28.26
C ASN A 319 -13.88 15.54 -29.27
N GLY A 320 -12.64 15.71 -28.83
CA GLY A 320 -11.44 15.58 -29.66
C GLY A 320 -11.16 16.76 -30.59
N GLY A 321 -12.01 17.79 -30.61
CA GLY A 321 -11.81 19.02 -31.40
C GLY A 321 -11.46 20.21 -30.51
N THR A 322 -10.25 20.76 -30.66
CA THR A 322 -9.83 21.98 -29.95
C THR A 322 -10.03 23.25 -30.78
N ALA A 323 -10.59 23.15 -31.99
CA ALA A 323 -10.66 24.23 -32.96
C ALA A 323 -12.10 24.54 -33.40
N ALA A 324 -12.52 25.81 -33.27
CA ALA A 324 -13.72 26.34 -33.92
C ALA A 324 -13.36 27.41 -34.95
N SER A 325 -14.26 27.74 -35.87
CA SER A 325 -14.03 28.81 -36.87
C SER A 325 -15.19 29.79 -36.90
N VAL A 326 -14.88 31.09 -36.89
CA VAL A 326 -15.86 32.17 -36.94
C VAL A 326 -15.43 33.27 -37.92
N VAL A 327 -16.40 33.86 -38.62
CA VAL A 327 -16.19 35.01 -39.50
C VAL A 327 -16.75 36.24 -38.81
N LEU A 328 -15.93 37.26 -38.64
CA LEU A 328 -16.36 38.52 -38.03
C LEU A 328 -16.79 39.50 -39.11
N PRO A 329 -17.99 40.10 -39.01
CA PRO A 329 -18.35 41.23 -39.85
C PRO A 329 -17.45 42.41 -39.49
N ALA A 330 -16.82 43.01 -40.48
CA ALA A 330 -15.87 44.09 -40.29
C ALA A 330 -16.19 45.28 -41.21
N SER A 331 -15.81 46.48 -40.75
CA SER A 331 -15.88 47.71 -41.55
C SER A 331 -14.47 48.15 -41.87
N ASN A 332 -14.17 48.39 -43.15
CA ASN A 332 -12.81 48.71 -43.63
C ASN A 332 -11.76 47.66 -43.20
N GLY A 333 -12.14 46.38 -43.16
CA GLY A 333 -11.24 45.31 -42.75
C GLY A 333 -10.82 45.37 -41.28
N THR A 334 -11.65 45.92 -40.40
CA THR A 334 -11.43 45.93 -38.95
C THR A 334 -12.62 45.31 -38.23
N ALA A 335 -12.38 44.33 -37.36
CA ALA A 335 -13.38 43.72 -36.49
C ALA A 335 -13.17 44.10 -35.01
N ASN A 336 -14.26 44.11 -34.23
CA ASN A 336 -14.25 44.35 -32.78
C ASN A 336 -14.62 43.05 -32.04
N LEU A 337 -13.81 42.67 -31.05
CA LEU A 337 -13.98 41.45 -30.24
C LEU A 337 -14.61 41.70 -28.86
N ASN A 338 -14.89 42.96 -28.48
CA ASN A 338 -15.36 43.36 -27.13
C ASN A 338 -16.75 42.86 -26.76
N ALA A 339 -17.43 42.22 -27.71
CA ALA A 339 -18.74 41.64 -27.54
C ALA A 339 -18.73 40.11 -27.54
N MET A 340 -17.57 39.49 -27.33
CA MET A 340 -17.46 38.04 -27.21
C MET A 340 -18.05 37.57 -25.88
N GLU A 341 -19.11 36.77 -25.96
CA GLU A 341 -19.66 35.99 -24.85
C GLU A 341 -19.43 34.50 -25.14
N MET A 342 -18.88 33.77 -24.18
CA MET A 342 -18.70 32.33 -24.28
C MET A 342 -19.49 31.63 -23.17
N THR A 343 -20.16 30.55 -23.51
CA THR A 343 -20.83 29.64 -22.57
C THR A 343 -20.14 28.29 -22.70
N VAL A 344 -19.58 27.80 -21.60
CA VAL A 344 -19.01 26.44 -21.53
C VAL A 344 -19.93 25.60 -20.66
N VAL A 345 -20.34 24.43 -21.15
CA VAL A 345 -21.33 23.56 -20.47
C VAL A 345 -20.65 22.56 -19.53
N ASP A 346 -19.37 22.78 -19.19
CA ASP A 346 -18.58 21.91 -18.31
C ASP A 346 -18.19 22.60 -16.99
N SER A 347 -17.83 21.78 -16.01
CA SER A 347 -17.45 22.14 -14.63
C SER A 347 -16.05 22.78 -14.55
N ILE A 348 -15.92 24.00 -15.04
CA ILE A 348 -14.68 24.79 -14.96
C ILE A 348 -14.59 25.51 -13.60
N SER A 349 -13.39 25.53 -13.01
CA SER A 349 -13.11 26.19 -11.72
C SER A 349 -12.59 27.62 -11.86
N ALA A 350 -12.00 27.96 -13.00
CA ALA A 350 -11.46 29.28 -13.27
C ALA A 350 -12.55 30.35 -13.26
N THR A 351 -12.24 31.52 -12.69
CA THR A 351 -13.10 32.72 -12.74
C THR A 351 -12.56 33.79 -13.69
N GLN A 352 -11.27 33.69 -14.04
CA GLN A 352 -10.56 34.55 -14.99
C GLN A 352 -9.66 33.71 -15.89
N VAL A 353 -9.68 33.98 -17.20
CA VAL A 353 -8.86 33.27 -18.21
C VAL A 353 -8.22 34.28 -19.16
N GLU A 354 -6.90 34.24 -19.31
CA GLU A 354 -6.18 35.08 -20.28
C GLU A 354 -6.42 34.62 -21.72
N VAL A 355 -6.54 35.57 -22.64
CA VAL A 355 -6.79 35.33 -24.06
C VAL A 355 -5.59 35.77 -24.89
N THR A 356 -5.06 34.85 -25.70
CA THR A 356 -3.95 35.14 -26.63
C THR A 356 -4.45 35.16 -28.07
N LEU A 357 -4.15 36.22 -28.82
CA LEU A 357 -4.44 36.35 -30.24
C LEU A 357 -3.15 36.20 -31.07
N LYS A 358 -3.18 35.36 -32.11
CA LYS A 358 -2.06 35.11 -33.03
C LYS A 358 -2.50 35.30 -34.47
N SER A 359 -1.83 36.13 -35.26
CA SER A 359 -2.05 36.15 -36.72
C SER A 359 -1.44 34.91 -37.37
N THR A 360 -2.13 34.32 -38.34
CA THR A 360 -1.67 33.17 -39.13
C THR A 360 -1.23 33.53 -40.56
N ASP A 361 -1.32 34.81 -40.93
CA ASP A 361 -0.87 35.31 -42.24
C ASP A 361 0.66 35.51 -42.23
N VAL A 362 1.39 34.58 -42.85
CA VAL A 362 2.88 34.51 -42.78
C VAL A 362 3.60 35.66 -43.51
N GLU A 363 3.00 36.27 -44.54
CA GLU A 363 3.65 37.32 -45.35
C GLU A 363 3.43 38.76 -44.83
N SER A 364 2.57 38.93 -43.82
CA SER A 364 2.38 40.22 -43.17
C SER A 364 2.37 40.01 -41.67
N VAL A 365 3.51 40.26 -41.01
CA VAL A 365 3.55 40.44 -39.56
C VAL A 365 2.77 41.72 -39.25
N LYS A 366 1.43 41.63 -39.26
CA LYS A 366 0.52 42.63 -38.75
C LYS A 366 0.73 42.68 -37.23
N ALA A 367 0.56 43.87 -36.64
CA ALA A 367 0.60 44.01 -35.19
C ALA A 367 -0.34 42.96 -34.55
N GLY A 368 0.17 42.10 -33.66
CA GLY A 368 -0.65 41.10 -32.97
C GLY A 368 -0.32 39.62 -33.16
N ILE A 369 0.88 39.21 -33.60
CA ILE A 369 1.31 37.80 -33.44
C ILE A 369 1.60 37.53 -31.96
N GLY A 370 0.77 36.72 -31.30
CA GLY A 370 0.98 36.32 -29.91
C GLY A 370 0.68 37.42 -28.89
N ALA A 371 -0.17 38.39 -29.25
CA ALA A 371 -0.56 39.43 -28.31
C ALA A 371 -1.56 38.88 -27.29
N ASN A 372 -1.32 39.16 -26.00
CA ASN A 372 -2.37 39.04 -24.98
C ASN A 372 -3.38 40.17 -25.25
N TRP A 373 -4.63 39.77 -25.46
CA TRP A 373 -5.69 40.67 -25.92
C TRP A 373 -6.67 41.06 -24.81
N GLY A 374 -6.73 40.30 -23.71
CA GLY A 374 -7.63 40.57 -22.61
C GLY A 374 -7.91 39.34 -21.77
N THR A 375 -8.84 39.48 -20.84
CA THR A 375 -9.21 38.43 -19.88
C THR A 375 -10.69 38.12 -20.00
N LEU A 376 -11.06 36.85 -20.11
CA LEU A 376 -12.44 36.42 -19.95
C LEU A 376 -12.77 36.34 -18.45
N THR A 377 -13.89 36.93 -18.01
CA THR A 377 -14.45 36.77 -16.65
C THR A 377 -15.75 35.99 -16.64
N HIS A 378 -15.91 35.08 -15.70
CA HIS A 378 -17.12 34.26 -15.57
C HIS A 378 -18.13 34.92 -14.64
N THR A 379 -19.34 35.19 -15.13
CA THR A 379 -20.46 35.73 -14.34
C THR A 379 -21.78 35.24 -14.90
N ASP A 380 -22.69 34.77 -14.04
CA ASP A 380 -24.03 34.28 -14.41
C ASP A 380 -24.04 33.19 -15.51
N GLY A 381 -23.06 32.27 -15.48
CA GLY A 381 -22.95 31.17 -16.45
C GLY A 381 -22.40 31.60 -17.81
N LYS A 382 -21.84 32.80 -17.92
CA LYS A 382 -21.26 33.34 -19.15
C LYS A 382 -19.87 33.93 -18.90
N TRP A 383 -18.96 33.67 -19.82
CA TRP A 383 -17.65 34.28 -19.88
C TRP A 383 -17.70 35.54 -20.75
N LYS A 384 -17.24 36.67 -20.22
CA LYS A 384 -17.23 37.97 -20.89
C LYS A 384 -15.81 38.49 -21.03
N LEU A 385 -15.44 38.95 -22.22
CA LEU A 385 -14.13 39.55 -22.46
C LEU A 385 -14.07 40.91 -21.78
N ILE A 386 -13.12 41.07 -20.88
CA ILE A 386 -12.83 42.29 -20.13
C ILE A 386 -11.34 42.63 -20.22
N ASP A 387 -10.98 43.82 -19.73
CA ASP A 387 -9.59 44.31 -19.67
C ASP A 387 -8.85 44.26 -21.00
N HIS A 388 -9.60 44.45 -22.08
CA HIS A 388 -9.09 44.60 -23.44
C HIS A 388 -8.51 46.01 -23.65
N PRO A 389 -7.61 46.20 -24.64
CA PRO A 389 -7.11 47.52 -25.00
C PRO A 389 -8.25 48.51 -25.29
N LYS A 390 -8.02 49.81 -25.05
CA LYS A 390 -9.07 50.83 -25.20
C LYS A 390 -9.52 51.05 -26.66
N TYR A 391 -8.77 50.56 -27.65
CA TYR A 391 -9.02 50.74 -29.08
C TYR A 391 -8.58 49.50 -29.86
N ASP A 392 -9.50 48.55 -29.97
CA ASP A 392 -9.35 47.17 -30.43
C ASP A 392 -9.57 46.99 -31.93
N VAL A 393 -8.60 47.47 -32.73
CA VAL A 393 -8.64 47.37 -34.19
C VAL A 393 -7.75 46.22 -34.62
N ILE A 394 -8.33 45.05 -34.92
CA ILE A 394 -7.60 43.96 -35.59
C ILE A 394 -7.74 44.11 -37.12
N PRO A 395 -6.63 44.22 -37.88
CA PRO A 395 -6.71 44.36 -39.34
C PRO A 395 -7.27 43.10 -40.03
N ALA A 396 -7.74 43.25 -41.27
CA ALA A 396 -8.26 42.14 -42.08
C ALA A 396 -7.20 41.04 -42.20
N GLY A 397 -7.60 39.78 -42.12
CA GLY A 397 -6.66 38.65 -42.15
C GLY A 397 -7.18 37.44 -41.41
N ASN A 398 -6.30 36.44 -41.29
CA ASN A 398 -6.55 35.23 -40.53
C ASN A 398 -5.84 35.29 -39.17
N TYR A 399 -6.56 34.90 -38.13
CA TYR A 399 -6.09 34.90 -36.75
C TYR A 399 -6.54 33.63 -36.03
N VAL A 400 -5.86 33.33 -34.93
CA VAL A 400 -6.14 32.27 -33.99
C VAL A 400 -6.21 32.88 -32.59
N LEU A 401 -7.33 32.68 -31.90
CA LEU A 401 -7.52 33.07 -30.51
C LEU A 401 -7.43 31.81 -29.65
N GLU A 402 -6.54 31.81 -28.65
CA GLU A 402 -6.33 30.72 -27.71
C GLU A 402 -6.73 31.14 -26.29
N ALA A 403 -7.45 30.26 -25.59
CA ALA A 403 -7.85 30.45 -24.20
C ALA A 403 -7.69 29.12 -23.42
N PRO A 404 -6.83 29.05 -22.39
CA PRO A 404 -6.66 27.86 -21.56
C PRO A 404 -7.75 27.76 -20.48
N PHE A 405 -8.25 26.56 -20.23
CA PHE A 405 -9.23 26.27 -19.20
C PHE A 405 -8.73 25.15 -18.31
N THR A 406 -9.00 25.29 -17.01
CA THR A 406 -8.68 24.28 -16.01
C THR A 406 -9.96 23.83 -15.31
N ASP A 407 -10.19 22.52 -15.24
CA ASP A 407 -11.34 21.95 -14.54
C ASP A 407 -11.15 22.00 -13.00
N GLN A 408 -12.09 21.41 -12.25
CA GLN A 408 -12.00 21.33 -10.79
C GLN A 408 -10.90 20.37 -10.29
N SER A 409 -10.40 19.51 -11.17
CA SER A 409 -9.37 18.49 -10.90
C SER A 409 -7.97 18.94 -11.36
N ASN A 410 -7.79 20.22 -11.70
CA ASN A 410 -6.57 20.81 -12.24
C ASN A 410 -6.13 20.31 -13.63
N ASN A 411 -6.98 19.61 -14.39
CA ASN A 411 -6.66 19.24 -15.75
C ASN A 411 -6.87 20.44 -16.68
N THR A 412 -5.92 20.70 -17.59
CA THR A 412 -5.92 21.88 -18.46
C THR A 412 -6.18 21.53 -19.93
N THR A 413 -7.05 22.29 -20.59
CA THR A 413 -7.31 22.25 -22.04
C THR A 413 -7.14 23.64 -22.66
N THR A 414 -6.91 23.76 -23.97
CA THR A 414 -6.84 25.06 -24.66
C THR A 414 -7.87 25.11 -25.78
N LEU A 415 -8.81 26.04 -25.69
CA LEU A 415 -9.74 26.35 -26.77
C LEU A 415 -9.01 27.18 -27.83
N THR A 416 -9.15 26.79 -29.09
CA THR A 416 -8.58 27.49 -30.25
C THR A 416 -9.71 27.97 -31.16
N LEU A 417 -9.74 29.25 -31.51
CA LEU A 417 -10.75 29.83 -32.42
C LEU A 417 -10.05 30.44 -33.63
N ASN A 418 -10.32 29.91 -34.82
CA ASN A 418 -9.93 30.53 -36.07
C ASN A 418 -10.86 31.70 -36.37
N VAL A 419 -10.28 32.90 -36.45
CA VAL A 419 -11.00 34.14 -36.70
C VAL A 419 -10.59 34.68 -38.07
N LYS A 420 -11.58 34.90 -38.94
CA LYS A 420 -11.39 35.59 -40.21
C LYS A 420 -12.04 36.96 -40.17
N VAL A 421 -11.23 38.01 -40.35
CA VAL A 421 -11.67 39.41 -40.42
C VAL A 421 -11.78 39.81 -41.89
N GLN A 422 -12.99 40.19 -42.35
CA GLN A 422 -13.29 40.51 -43.75
C GLN A 422 -13.48 41.99 -44.04
#